data_AF-A0A7X8A958-F1
#
_entry.id   AF-A0A7X8A958-F1
#
_cell.length_a   1.000
_cell.length_b   1.000
_cell.length_c   1.000
_cell.angle_alpha   90.00
_cell.angle_beta   90.00
_cell.angle_gamma   90.00
#
_symmetry.space_group_name_H-M   'P 1'
#
loop_
_entity.id
_entity.type
_entity.pdbx_description
1 polymer ?
#
loop_
_entity_poly.entity_id
_entity_poly.type
_entity_poly.pdbx_seq_one_letter_code
_entity_poly.pdbx_strand_id
1 'polypeptide(L)'
;MKKFGMIVIAVLTIFAFSLSASAGVVDDKCAKCHKGDKAVDKIAAKNGIKDGDALLKAVRGGSKAGLHKNLSDEDIKASGAELFKAGKTKKKAAEGC
;
A
#
# COMPACT_ATOMS: atom_id res chain seq x y z
N MET A 1 19.70 6.00 -37.02
CA MET A 1 18.52 5.20 -36.62
C MET A 1 18.80 4.26 -35.44
N LYS A 2 19.90 3.50 -35.42
CA LYS A 2 20.24 2.52 -34.36
C LYS A 2 20.53 3.10 -32.97
N LYS A 3 20.92 4.39 -32.89
CA LYS A 3 21.26 5.11 -31.65
C LYS A 3 20.04 5.62 -30.87
N PHE A 4 18.93 5.92 -31.56
CA PHE A 4 17.69 6.37 -30.93
C PHE A 4 16.90 5.22 -30.29
N GLY A 5 16.96 4.02 -30.88
CA GLY A 5 16.29 2.82 -30.32
C GLY A 5 16.86 2.39 -28.96
N MET A 6 18.17 2.53 -28.74
CA MET A 6 18.79 2.23 -27.45
C MET A 6 18.38 3.20 -26.34
N ILE A 7 18.17 4.48 -26.67
CA ILE A 7 17.71 5.49 -25.70
C ILE A 7 16.27 5.23 -25.29
N VAL A 8 15.39 4.83 -26.22
CA VAL A 8 13.99 4.50 -25.92
C VAL A 8 13.89 3.27 -25.02
N ILE A 9 14.71 2.23 -25.25
CA ILE A 9 14.73 1.02 -24.42
C ILE A 9 15.29 1.33 -23.02
N ALA A 10 16.32 2.19 -22.91
CA ALA A 10 16.89 2.59 -21.62
C ALA A 10 15.92 3.45 -20.79
N VAL A 11 15.12 4.31 -21.42
CA VAL A 11 14.08 5.08 -20.71
C VAL A 11 12.94 4.18 -20.23
N LEU A 12 12.59 3.15 -21.01
CA LEU A 12 11.52 2.21 -20.65
C LEU A 12 11.88 1.34 -19.44
N THR A 13 13.15 0.94 -19.30
CA THR A 13 13.61 0.11 -18.16
C THR A 13 13.74 0.92 -16.86
N ILE A 14 14.08 2.21 -16.94
CA ILE A 14 14.12 3.10 -15.78
C ILE A 14 12.69 3.34 -15.23
N PHE A 15 11.69 3.45 -16.09
CA PHE A 15 10.29 3.64 -15.69
C PHE A 15 9.69 2.42 -14.96
N ALA A 16 10.12 1.20 -15.32
CA ALA A 16 9.69 -0.04 -14.66
C ALA A 16 10.31 -0.21 -13.26
N PHE A 17 11.47 0.39 -12.99
CA PHE A 17 12.15 0.27 -11.69
C PHE A 17 11.59 1.24 -10.63
N SER A 18 11.00 2.36 -11.05
CA SER A 18 10.39 3.33 -10.12
C SER A 18 9.06 2.88 -9.50
N LEU A 19 8.46 1.78 -9.98
CA LEU A 19 7.14 1.32 -9.49
C LEU A 19 7.19 0.55 -8.16
N SER A 20 8.38 0.19 -7.66
CA SER A 20 8.51 -0.76 -6.55
C SER A 20 8.90 -0.16 -5.20
N ALA A 21 9.11 1.15 -5.10
CA ALA A 21 9.59 1.81 -3.89
C ALA A 21 8.50 2.56 -3.09
N SER A 22 7.25 2.12 -3.17
CA SER A 22 6.18 2.65 -2.31
C SER A 22 6.01 1.77 -1.06
N ALA A 23 7.07 1.63 -0.27
CA ALA A 23 6.91 1.28 1.14
C ALA A 23 6.39 2.54 1.84
N GLY A 24 5.12 2.85 1.59
CA GLY A 24 4.36 3.74 2.45
C GLY A 24 4.55 3.26 3.87
N VAL A 25 4.73 4.20 4.78
CA VAL A 25 4.83 4.04 6.23
C VAL A 25 3.63 3.25 6.77
N VAL A 26 3.62 1.94 6.52
CA VAL A 26 2.85 0.99 7.28
C VAL A 26 3.43 1.14 8.68
N ASP A 27 2.60 1.66 9.58
CA ASP A 27 2.90 1.77 10.99
C ASP A 27 3.71 0.54 11.45
N ASP A 28 4.86 0.79 12.08
CA ASP A 28 5.85 -0.24 12.44
C ASP A 28 5.19 -1.43 13.17
N LYS A 29 4.09 -1.20 13.88
CA LYS A 29 3.30 -2.25 14.57
C LYS A 29 2.72 -3.27 13.59
N CYS A 30 2.21 -2.84 12.45
CA CYS A 30 1.68 -3.72 11.41
C CYS A 30 2.81 -4.47 10.68
N ALA A 31 3.88 -3.76 10.32
CA ALA A 31 5.01 -4.32 9.59
C ALA A 31 5.79 -5.38 10.39
N LYS A 32 5.70 -5.37 11.73
CA LYS A 32 6.27 -6.42 12.60
C LYS A 32 5.74 -7.83 12.27
N CYS A 33 4.45 -7.95 11.97
CA CYS A 33 3.78 -9.24 11.73
C CYS A 33 3.40 -9.46 10.26
N HIS A 34 3.20 -8.39 9.49
CA HIS A 34 2.70 -8.42 8.12
C HIS A 34 3.78 -7.96 7.13
N LYS A 35 4.54 -8.92 6.59
CA LYS A 35 5.69 -8.69 5.69
C LYS A 35 5.52 -9.38 4.34
N GLY A 36 6.26 -8.91 3.32
CA GLY A 36 6.30 -9.52 1.99
C GLY A 36 4.92 -9.61 1.35
N ASP A 37 4.51 -10.80 0.90
CA ASP A 37 3.18 -11.03 0.32
C ASP A 37 2.03 -10.91 1.31
N LYS A 38 2.33 -10.88 2.61
CA LYS A 38 1.37 -10.65 3.69
C LYS A 38 1.41 -9.22 4.21
N ALA A 39 2.09 -8.30 3.54
CA ALA A 39 2.08 -6.88 3.89
C ALA A 39 0.65 -6.32 3.86
N VAL A 40 0.35 -5.40 4.78
CA VAL A 40 -1.02 -4.91 5.00
C VAL A 40 -1.57 -4.19 3.78
N ASP A 41 -0.74 -3.43 3.05
CA ASP A 41 -1.11 -2.76 1.80
C ASP A 41 -1.54 -3.78 0.73
N LYS A 42 -0.81 -4.89 0.58
CA LYS A 42 -1.15 -5.94 -0.39
C LYS A 42 -2.43 -6.66 0.00
N ILE A 43 -2.59 -7.01 1.28
CA ILE A 43 -3.81 -7.63 1.78
C ILE A 43 -5.00 -6.69 1.59
N ALA A 44 -4.84 -5.41 1.92
CA ALA A 44 -5.87 -4.40 1.76
C ALA A 44 -6.28 -4.24 0.29
N ALA A 45 -5.31 -4.14 -0.62
CA ALA A 45 -5.57 -4.06 -2.06
C ALA A 45 -6.33 -5.30 -2.58
N LYS A 46 -5.92 -6.51 -2.16
CA LYS A 46 -6.60 -7.76 -2.56
C LYS A 46 -8.02 -7.87 -2.03
N ASN A 47 -8.31 -7.29 -0.87
CA ASN A 47 -9.64 -7.31 -0.25
C ASN A 47 -10.46 -6.05 -0.56
N GLY A 48 -9.97 -5.15 -1.41
CA GLY A 48 -10.70 -3.93 -1.78
C GLY A 48 -10.93 -2.96 -0.62
N ILE A 49 -10.06 -2.97 0.40
CA ILE A 49 -10.11 -2.06 1.55
C ILE A 49 -9.56 -0.70 1.12
N LYS A 50 -10.32 0.37 1.34
CA LYS A 50 -10.02 1.72 0.79
C LYS A 50 -9.93 2.82 1.85
N ASP A 51 -10.29 2.52 3.09
CA ASP A 51 -10.31 3.48 4.19
C ASP A 51 -10.11 2.78 5.54
N GLY A 52 -9.90 3.57 6.60
CA GLY A 52 -9.62 3.07 7.94
C GLY A 52 -10.79 2.33 8.59
N ASP A 53 -12.03 2.67 8.28
CA ASP A 53 -13.21 1.97 8.81
C ASP A 53 -13.35 0.59 8.17
N ALA A 54 -13.14 0.50 6.85
CA ALA A 54 -13.08 -0.77 6.15
C ALA A 54 -11.93 -1.66 6.67
N LEU A 55 -10.77 -1.07 6.99
CA LEU A 55 -9.65 -1.81 7.58
C LEU A 55 -9.99 -2.31 8.98
N LEU A 56 -10.57 -1.46 9.83
CA LEU A 56 -11.01 -1.84 11.17
C LEU A 56 -11.99 -3.01 11.11
N LYS A 57 -12.99 -2.94 10.22
CA LYS A 57 -13.98 -3.99 10.04
C LYS A 57 -13.33 -5.30 9.59
N ALA A 58 -12.34 -5.25 8.70
CA ALA A 58 -11.60 -6.43 8.26
C ALA A 58 -10.74 -7.04 9.39
N VAL A 59 -10.08 -6.19 10.19
CA VAL A 59 -9.24 -6.62 11.31
C VAL A 59 -10.06 -7.26 12.43
N ARG A 60 -11.22 -6.66 12.76
CA ARG A 60 -12.12 -7.14 13.83
C ARG A 60 -13.05 -8.27 13.40
N GLY A 61 -13.45 -8.31 12.13
CA GLY A 61 -14.33 -9.34 11.56
C GLY A 61 -13.60 -10.54 10.96
N GLY A 62 -12.28 -10.49 10.84
CA GLY A 62 -11.48 -11.57 10.27
C GLY A 62 -11.32 -12.76 11.21
N SER A 63 -11.04 -13.93 10.66
CA SER A 63 -10.82 -15.18 11.41
C SER A 63 -9.66 -15.12 12.43
N LYS A 64 -8.80 -14.10 12.32
CA LYS A 64 -7.66 -13.85 13.22
C LYS A 64 -7.81 -12.58 14.06
N ALA A 65 -9.04 -12.07 14.24
CA ALA A 65 -9.31 -10.87 15.03
C ALA A 65 -8.72 -10.94 16.45
N GLY A 66 -8.71 -12.12 17.06
CA GLY A 66 -8.13 -12.34 18.40
C GLY A 66 -6.63 -12.02 18.50
N LEU A 67 -5.88 -12.03 17.39
CA LEU A 67 -4.46 -11.64 17.38
C LEU A 67 -4.26 -10.12 17.43
N HIS A 68 -5.28 -9.34 17.07
CA HIS A 68 -5.24 -7.88 17.05
C HIS A 68 -5.94 -7.25 18.27
N LYS A 69 -6.34 -8.05 19.27
CA LYS A 69 -7.12 -7.59 20.43
C LYS A 69 -6.45 -6.48 21.26
N ASN A 70 -5.12 -6.41 21.20
CA ASN A 70 -4.31 -5.41 21.93
C ASN A 70 -4.08 -4.11 21.16
N LEU A 71 -4.50 -4.04 19.88
CA LEU A 71 -4.50 -2.80 19.12
C LEU A 71 -5.79 -2.05 19.42
N SER A 72 -5.73 -0.72 19.56
CA SER A 72 -6.94 0.09 19.70
C SER A 72 -7.62 0.27 18.34
N ASP A 73 -8.93 0.48 18.34
CA ASP A 73 -9.68 0.73 17.10
C ASP A 73 -9.21 2.02 16.42
N GLU A 74 -8.81 3.02 17.21
CA GLU A 74 -8.20 4.27 16.76
C GLU A 74 -6.86 4.03 16.04
N ASP A 75 -5.98 3.19 16.60
CA ASP A 75 -4.70 2.86 15.98
C ASP A 75 -4.88 2.16 14.62
N ILE A 76 -5.86 1.25 14.55
CA ILE A 76 -6.18 0.53 13.30
C ILE A 76 -6.76 1.50 12.26
N LYS A 77 -7.68 2.38 12.66
CA LYS A 77 -8.25 3.41 11.78
C LYS A 77 -7.19 4.39 11.29
N ALA A 78 -6.31 4.86 12.17
CA ALA A 78 -5.21 5.75 11.84
C ALA A 78 -4.26 5.09 10.84
N SER A 79 -3.87 3.84 11.10
CA SER A 79 -3.04 3.05 10.18
C SER A 79 -3.71 2.91 8.80
N GLY A 80 -5.00 2.61 8.75
CA GLY A 80 -5.74 2.59 7.48
C GLY A 80 -5.77 3.94 6.79
N ALA A 81 -6.01 5.02 7.53
CA ALA A 81 -5.98 6.36 6.97
C ALA A 81 -4.62 6.69 6.35
N GLU A 82 -3.50 6.34 6.98
CA GLU A 82 -2.14 6.52 6.45
C GLU A 82 -1.92 5.69 5.18
N LEU A 83 -2.29 4.40 5.21
CA LEU A 83 -2.17 3.47 4.07
C LEU A 83 -2.94 3.96 2.85
N PHE A 84 -4.14 4.51 3.04
CA PHE A 84 -5.02 4.89 1.95
C PHE A 84 -4.97 6.39 1.60
N LYS A 85 -4.43 7.26 2.46
CA LYS A 85 -4.03 8.63 2.09
C LYS A 85 -2.88 8.60 1.07
N ALA A 86 -1.90 7.71 1.25
CA ALA A 86 -0.83 7.48 0.27
C ALA A 86 -1.38 7.00 -1.09
N GLY A 87 -2.51 6.28 -1.10
CA GLY A 87 -3.23 5.89 -2.31
C GLY A 87 -3.89 7.05 -3.07
N LYS A 88 -4.34 8.10 -2.37
CA LYS A 88 -4.95 9.29 -3.01
C LYS A 88 -3.92 10.22 -3.65
N THR A 89 -2.71 10.29 -3.11
CA THR A 89 -1.61 11.08 -3.71
C THR A 89 -1.16 10.48 -5.05
N LYS A 90 -1.29 9.15 -5.24
CA LYS A 90 -1.01 8.50 -6.54
C LYS A 90 -2.03 8.80 -7.63
N LYS A 91 -3.30 9.07 -7.29
CA LYS A 91 -4.30 9.41 -8.31
C LYS A 91 -4.12 10.84 -8.84
N LYS A 92 -3.81 11.79 -7.95
CA LYS A 92 -3.61 13.20 -8.34
C LYS A 92 -2.34 13.46 -9.16
N ALA A 93 -1.36 12.56 -9.12
CA ALA A 93 -0.17 12.62 -9.96
C ALA A 93 -0.37 11.98 -11.37
N ALA A 94 -1.51 11.31 -11.62
CA ALA A 94 -1.83 10.70 -12.90
C ALA A 94 -2.82 11.52 -13.75
N GLU A 95 -3.39 12.59 -13.21
CA GLU A 95 -4.39 13.45 -13.88
C GLU A 95 -3.80 14.82 -14.30
N GLY A 96 -2.47 14.96 -14.29
CA GLY A 96 -1.75 16.14 -14.76
C GLY A 96 -0.80 15.82 -15.91
N CYS A 97 -1.38 15.52 -17.08
CA CYS A 97 -0.75 15.69 -18.38
C CYS A 97 -1.65 16.60 -19.21
#